data_AF-B3LY36-F1
#
_entry.id   AF-B3LY36-F1
#
_cell.length_a   1.000
_cell.length_b   1.000
_cell.length_c   1.000
_cell.angle_alpha   90.00
_cell.angle_beta   90.00
_cell.angle_gamma   90.00
#
_symmetry.space_group_name_H-M   'P 1'
#
loop_
_entity.id
_entity.type
_entity.pdbx_description
1 polymer ?
#
loop_
_entity_poly.entity_id
_entity_poly.type
_entity_poly.pdbx_seq_one_letter_code
_entity_poly.pdbx_strand_id
1 'polypeptide(L)'
;MAPQQNSNQTAFVSKTQHYLKVKKPLLERQRRARMNKCLDTLKTLVAEFQGDDAILRMDKAEMLEAALVFMRKEVVKQQAPVSPLPMDSFKNGYMNAVSEISRVMACTPAMSVDVGKTVMTHLGVEFQRMLQADQHQQQATQLESASRPLSPASSGYHSDTEESEAAVSPKPAQSSSMWRPW
;
A
#
# COMPACT_ATOMS: atom_id res chain seq x y z
N MET A 1 79.38 10.03 -7.18
CA MET A 1 78.24 9.12 -7.41
C MET A 1 77.50 8.94 -6.10
N ALA A 2 76.30 9.50 -5.97
CA ALA A 2 75.43 9.32 -4.80
C ALA A 2 74.34 8.29 -5.16
N PRO A 3 74.02 7.31 -4.29
CA PRO A 3 72.93 6.39 -4.57
C PRO A 3 71.59 7.04 -4.20
N GLN A 4 70.65 7.08 -5.15
CA GLN A 4 69.25 7.34 -4.85
C GLN A 4 68.67 6.13 -4.12
N GLN A 5 68.29 6.32 -2.85
CA GLN A 5 67.40 5.40 -2.16
C GLN A 5 65.96 5.76 -2.53
N ASN A 6 65.39 5.01 -3.49
CA ASN A 6 63.96 5.00 -3.74
C ASN A 6 63.27 4.19 -2.62
N SER A 7 62.89 4.88 -1.55
CA SER A 7 62.13 4.30 -0.44
C SER A 7 60.67 4.14 -0.87
N ASN A 8 60.33 2.96 -1.39
CA ASN A 8 58.95 2.48 -1.48
C ASN A 8 58.33 2.45 -0.07
N GLN A 9 57.74 3.57 0.33
CA GLN A 9 57.06 3.73 1.60
C GLN A 9 55.65 3.11 1.47
N THR A 10 55.58 1.78 1.59
CA THR A 10 54.33 1.09 1.90
C THR A 10 53.97 1.39 3.36
N ALA A 11 53.39 2.57 3.60
CA ALA A 11 52.89 2.96 4.90
C ALA A 11 51.85 1.92 5.37
N PHE A 12 52.09 1.30 6.52
CA PHE A 12 51.13 0.46 7.23
C PHE A 12 49.92 1.32 7.63
N VAL A 13 48.93 1.40 6.74
CA VAL A 13 47.68 2.11 7.02
C VAL A 13 46.94 1.33 8.11
N SER A 14 46.73 1.97 9.26
CA SER A 14 45.96 1.36 10.36
C SER A 14 44.59 0.86 9.86
N LYS A 15 44.09 -0.24 10.43
CA LYS A 15 42.78 -0.82 10.10
C LYS A 15 41.66 0.24 10.05
N THR A 16 41.69 1.20 10.97
CA THR A 16 40.76 2.34 11.01
C THR A 16 40.92 3.28 9.82
N GLN A 17 42.15 3.63 9.45
CA GLN A 17 42.42 4.49 8.30
C GLN A 17 42.05 3.80 6.98
N HIS A 18 42.30 2.50 6.86
CA HIS A 18 41.88 1.71 5.70
C HIS A 18 40.35 1.67 5.60
N TYR A 19 39.65 1.50 6.72
CA TYR A 19 38.19 1.56 6.75
C TYR A 19 37.67 2.92 6.27
N LEU A 20 38.18 4.02 6.83
CA LEU A 20 37.68 5.36 6.52
C LEU A 20 38.00 5.82 5.09
N LYS A 21 39.19 5.48 4.57
CA LYS A 21 39.66 5.95 3.26
C LYS A 21 39.28 5.02 2.11
N VAL A 22 39.06 3.74 2.36
CA VAL A 22 38.82 2.74 1.30
C VAL A 22 37.46 2.07 1.47
N LYS A 23 37.24 1.36 2.58
CA LYS A 23 36.04 0.52 2.75
C LYS A 23 34.75 1.34 2.83
N LYS A 24 34.73 2.41 3.63
CA LYS A 24 33.54 3.27 3.80
C LYS A 24 33.16 3.97 2.48
N PRO A 25 34.07 4.62 1.72
CA PRO A 25 33.75 5.16 0.40
C PRO A 25 33.27 4.12 -0.61
N LEU A 26 33.85 2.92 -0.60
CA LEU A 26 33.44 1.82 -1.47
C LEU A 26 32.00 1.38 -1.18
N LEU A 27 31.67 1.13 0.09
CA LEU A 27 30.32 0.74 0.52
C LEU A 27 29.28 1.80 0.18
N GLU A 28 29.65 3.07 0.32
CA GLU A 28 28.76 4.18 -0.03
C GLU A 28 28.52 4.28 -1.54
N ARG A 29 29.54 4.06 -2.37
CA ARG A 29 29.38 3.96 -3.82
C ARG A 29 28.44 2.80 -4.19
N GLN A 30 28.60 1.64 -3.56
CA GLN A 30 27.73 0.48 -3.77
C GLN A 30 26.28 0.77 -3.34
N ARG A 31 26.08 1.44 -2.20
CA ARG A 31 24.75 1.88 -1.75
C ARG A 31 24.11 2.83 -2.77
N ARG A 32 24.84 3.86 -3.23
CA ARG A 32 24.35 4.82 -4.24
C ARG A 32 24.00 4.14 -5.56
N ALA A 33 24.82 3.20 -6.03
CA ALA A 33 24.55 2.44 -7.24
C ALA A 33 23.23 1.64 -7.14
N ARG A 34 23.02 0.95 -6.02
CA ARG A 34 21.77 0.23 -5.75
C ARG A 34 20.57 1.19 -5.69
N MET A 35 20.68 2.32 -5.01
CA MET A 35 19.62 3.31 -4.93
C MET A 35 19.23 3.85 -6.31
N ASN A 36 20.21 4.21 -7.15
CA ASN A 36 19.94 4.68 -8.50
C ASN A 36 19.27 3.58 -9.35
N LYS A 37 19.75 2.33 -9.28
CA LYS A 37 19.10 1.20 -9.98
C LYS A 37 17.62 1.04 -9.61
N CYS A 38 17.30 1.16 -8.31
CA CYS A 38 15.92 1.11 -7.85
C CYS A 38 15.08 2.29 -8.39
N LEU A 39 15.63 3.50 -8.41
CA LEU A 39 14.95 4.68 -8.96
C LEU A 39 14.72 4.56 -10.46
N ASP A 40 15.70 4.04 -11.22
CA ASP A 40 15.57 3.82 -12.66
C ASP A 40 14.48 2.78 -12.95
N THR A 41 14.46 1.68 -12.19
CA THR A 41 13.43 0.63 -12.30
C THR A 41 12.04 1.19 -11.97
N LEU A 42 11.92 1.95 -10.88
CA LEU A 42 10.67 2.59 -10.49
C LEU A 42 10.13 3.50 -11.58
N LYS A 43 11.02 4.34 -12.15
CA LYS A 43 10.69 5.27 -13.23
C LYS A 43 10.16 4.55 -14.46
N THR A 44 10.80 3.46 -14.88
CA THR A 44 10.32 2.62 -15.99
C THR A 44 8.94 2.03 -15.71
N LEU A 45 8.74 1.42 -14.53
CA LEU A 45 7.45 0.84 -14.17
C LEU A 45 6.33 1.89 -14.16
N VAL A 46 6.56 3.04 -13.55
CA VAL A 46 5.57 4.11 -13.46
C VAL A 46 5.22 4.69 -14.84
N ALA A 47 6.19 4.77 -15.76
CA ALA A 47 5.95 5.14 -17.15
C ALA A 47 5.10 4.08 -17.89
N GLU A 48 5.46 2.80 -17.77
CA GLU A 48 4.74 1.69 -18.40
C GLU A 48 3.28 1.58 -17.91
N PHE A 49 3.05 1.67 -16.59
CA PHE A 49 1.71 1.54 -16.01
C PHE A 49 0.81 2.75 -16.30
N GLN A 50 1.38 3.96 -16.46
CA GLN A 50 0.63 5.16 -16.81
C GLN A 50 0.52 5.39 -18.32
N GLY A 51 1.35 4.72 -19.13
CA GLY A 51 1.45 4.94 -20.56
C GLY A 51 2.03 6.30 -20.92
N ASP A 52 2.91 6.85 -20.07
CA ASP A 52 3.51 8.18 -20.26
C ASP A 52 5.04 8.14 -20.16
N ASP A 53 5.68 8.13 -21.33
CA ASP A 53 7.14 8.13 -21.46
C ASP A 53 7.80 9.45 -21.01
N ALA A 54 7.04 10.54 -20.81
CA ALA A 54 7.59 11.78 -20.26
C ALA A 54 8.19 11.57 -18.86
N ILE A 55 7.66 10.60 -18.11
CA ILE A 55 8.12 10.23 -16.76
C ILE A 55 9.59 9.79 -16.76
N LEU A 56 10.08 9.21 -17.86
CA LEU A 56 11.48 8.80 -17.98
C LEU A 56 12.44 9.99 -17.92
N ARG A 57 11.99 11.19 -18.35
CA ARG A 57 12.80 12.42 -18.39
C ARG A 57 12.66 13.31 -17.16
N MET A 58 11.73 13.00 -16.25
CA MET A 58 11.55 13.75 -15.00
C MET A 58 12.79 13.69 -14.13
N ASP A 59 12.98 14.69 -13.28
CA ASP A 59 14.03 14.64 -12.27
C ASP A 59 13.70 13.61 -11.16
N LYS A 60 14.57 13.51 -10.15
CA LYS A 60 14.37 12.53 -9.07
C LYS A 60 13.22 12.88 -8.13
N ALA A 61 12.97 14.15 -7.87
CA ALA A 61 11.91 14.57 -6.96
C ALA A 61 10.55 14.48 -7.65
N GLU A 62 10.46 15.01 -8.87
CA GLU A 62 9.28 14.97 -9.72
C GLU A 62 8.81 13.54 -10.00
N MET A 63 9.74 12.63 -10.36
CA MET A 63 9.38 11.21 -10.59
C MET A 63 8.84 10.54 -9.33
N LEU A 64 9.38 10.86 -8.15
CA LEU A 64 8.89 10.30 -6.89
C LEU A 64 7.50 10.83 -6.53
N GLU A 65 7.20 12.11 -6.80
CA GLU A 65 5.86 12.66 -6.63
C GLU A 65 4.85 11.99 -7.58
N ALA A 66 5.22 11.83 -8.86
CA ALA A 66 4.40 11.12 -9.84
C ALA A 66 4.12 9.68 -9.40
N ALA A 67 5.14 8.97 -8.90
CA ALA A 67 4.99 7.62 -8.36
C ALA A 67 4.04 7.57 -7.15
N LEU A 68 4.10 8.54 -6.25
CA LEU A 68 3.19 8.62 -5.09
C LEU A 68 1.75 8.88 -5.50
N VAL A 69 1.53 9.78 -6.47
CA VAL A 69 0.19 10.04 -7.04
C VAL A 69 -0.36 8.78 -7.68
N PHE A 70 0.45 8.09 -8.48
CA PHE A 70 0.09 6.80 -9.08
C PHE A 70 -0.29 5.75 -8.03
N MET A 71 0.53 5.56 -6.99
CA MET A 71 0.24 4.60 -5.92
C MET A 71 -1.04 4.94 -5.16
N ARG A 72 -1.29 6.22 -4.85
CA ARG A 72 -2.55 6.64 -4.21
C ARG A 72 -3.75 6.34 -5.09
N LYS A 73 -3.65 6.62 -6.38
CA LYS A 73 -4.70 6.32 -7.36
C LYS A 73 -4.97 4.81 -7.43
N GLU A 74 -3.94 3.97 -7.47
CA GLU A 74 -4.12 2.52 -7.50
C GLU A 74 -4.68 1.97 -6.19
N VAL A 75 -4.26 2.47 -5.03
CA VAL A 75 -4.86 2.10 -3.73
C VAL A 75 -6.33 2.49 -3.67
N VAL A 76 -6.67 3.71 -4.11
CA VAL A 76 -8.08 4.15 -4.19
C VAL A 76 -8.86 3.31 -5.20
N LYS A 77 -8.28 2.91 -6.32
CA LYS A 77 -8.93 2.01 -7.29
C LYS A 77 -9.18 0.60 -6.72
N GLN A 78 -8.28 0.12 -5.86
CA GLN A 78 -8.42 -1.17 -5.17
C GLN A 78 -9.38 -1.10 -3.97
N GLN A 79 -9.47 0.05 -3.30
CA GLN A 79 -10.38 0.30 -2.17
C GLN A 79 -11.74 0.85 -2.58
N ALA A 80 -11.84 1.43 -3.79
CA ALA A 80 -13.13 1.62 -4.42
C ALA A 80 -13.78 0.24 -4.37
N PRO A 81 -15.04 0.13 -3.91
CA PRO A 81 -15.75 -1.13 -4.00
C PRO A 81 -15.55 -1.54 -5.46
N VAL A 82 -14.86 -2.67 -5.68
CA VAL A 82 -14.94 -3.38 -6.94
C VAL A 82 -16.41 -3.26 -7.28
N SER A 83 -16.74 -2.55 -8.36
CA SER A 83 -18.13 -2.53 -8.81
C SER A 83 -18.53 -3.99 -8.70
N PRO A 84 -19.43 -4.39 -7.78
CA PRO A 84 -19.92 -5.75 -7.83
C PRO A 84 -20.32 -5.87 -9.29
N LEU A 85 -19.87 -6.93 -10.00
CA LEU A 85 -20.39 -7.18 -11.35
C LEU A 85 -21.85 -6.79 -11.28
N PRO A 86 -22.33 -5.78 -12.05
CA PRO A 86 -23.54 -5.07 -11.66
C PRO A 86 -24.55 -6.14 -11.30
N MET A 87 -24.96 -6.26 -10.03
CA MET A 87 -25.79 -7.40 -9.65
C MET A 87 -27.03 -7.44 -10.54
N ASP A 88 -27.40 -6.29 -11.09
CA ASP A 88 -28.36 -6.06 -12.15
C ASP A 88 -28.04 -6.76 -13.49
N SER A 89 -26.80 -6.77 -13.98
CA SER A 89 -26.43 -7.56 -15.17
C SER A 89 -26.58 -9.06 -14.93
N PHE A 90 -26.20 -9.55 -13.74
CA PHE A 90 -26.44 -10.93 -13.35
C PHE A 90 -27.94 -11.24 -13.22
N LYS A 91 -28.71 -10.38 -12.53
CA LYS A 91 -30.17 -10.53 -12.37
C LYS A 91 -30.86 -10.59 -13.72
N ASN A 92 -30.49 -9.71 -14.65
CA ASN A 92 -31.02 -9.69 -16.00
C ASN A 92 -30.66 -10.97 -16.76
N GLY A 93 -29.41 -11.44 -16.68
CA GLY A 93 -28.98 -12.70 -17.28
C GLY A 93 -29.72 -13.92 -16.72
N TYR A 94 -29.92 -13.93 -15.40
CA TYR A 94 -30.68 -14.97 -14.71
C TYR A 94 -32.14 -14.99 -15.16
N MET A 95 -32.82 -13.85 -15.20
CA MET A 95 -34.21 -13.76 -15.67
C MET A 95 -34.37 -14.18 -17.13
N ASN A 96 -33.41 -13.83 -17.99
CA ASN A 96 -33.40 -14.27 -19.38
C ASN A 96 -33.25 -15.80 -19.48
N ALA A 97 -32.35 -16.40 -18.69
CA ALA A 97 -32.19 -17.85 -18.65
C ALA A 97 -33.45 -18.57 -18.14
N VAL A 98 -34.08 -18.05 -17.08
CA VAL A 98 -35.35 -18.58 -16.55
C VAL A 98 -36.47 -18.49 -17.59
N SER A 99 -36.56 -17.37 -18.32
CA SER A 99 -37.55 -17.19 -19.39
C SER A 99 -37.34 -18.19 -20.52
N GLU A 100 -36.08 -18.46 -20.88
CA GLU A 100 -35.73 -19.45 -21.90
C GLU A 100 -36.03 -20.88 -21.43
N ILE A 101 -35.72 -21.22 -20.18
CA ILE A 101 -36.09 -22.51 -19.55
C ILE A 101 -37.60 -22.70 -19.59
N SER A 102 -38.38 -21.67 -19.22
CA SER A 102 -39.84 -21.70 -19.29
C SER A 102 -40.33 -21.97 -20.72
N ARG A 103 -39.76 -21.27 -21.71
CA ARG A 103 -40.09 -21.44 -23.13
C ARG A 103 -39.76 -22.85 -23.63
N VAL A 104 -38.57 -23.37 -23.33
CA VAL A 104 -38.13 -24.71 -23.76
C VAL A 104 -39.03 -25.78 -23.14
N MET A 105 -39.33 -25.69 -21.84
CA MET A 105 -40.23 -26.65 -21.18
C MET A 105 -41.65 -26.59 -21.77
N ALA A 106 -42.16 -25.42 -22.13
CA ALA A 106 -43.47 -25.26 -22.76
C ALA A 106 -43.52 -25.82 -24.20
N CYS A 107 -42.41 -25.74 -24.93
CA CYS A 107 -42.30 -26.26 -26.30
C CYS A 107 -41.91 -27.75 -26.37
N THR A 108 -41.59 -28.39 -25.24
CA THR A 108 -41.15 -29.80 -25.21
C THR A 108 -42.37 -30.73 -25.19
N PRO A 109 -42.56 -31.58 -26.22
CA PRO A 109 -43.66 -32.54 -26.26
C PRO A 109 -43.59 -33.51 -25.07
N ALA A 110 -44.74 -33.82 -24.47
CA ALA A 110 -44.87 -34.73 -23.32
C ALA A 110 -44.17 -34.27 -22.01
N MET A 111 -43.83 -32.99 -21.87
CA MET A 111 -43.32 -32.43 -20.61
C MET A 111 -44.42 -32.38 -19.54
N SER A 112 -44.11 -32.86 -18.33
CA SER A 112 -45.03 -32.80 -17.19
C SER A 112 -45.15 -31.37 -16.66
N VAL A 113 -46.39 -30.90 -16.51
CA VAL A 113 -46.73 -29.58 -15.95
C VAL A 113 -46.23 -29.46 -14.51
N ASP A 114 -46.27 -30.55 -13.73
CA ASP A 114 -45.84 -30.54 -12.33
C ASP A 114 -44.32 -30.42 -12.21
N VAL A 115 -43.57 -31.02 -13.14
CA VAL A 115 -42.12 -30.85 -13.23
C VAL A 115 -41.79 -29.41 -13.60
N GLY A 116 -42.48 -28.83 -14.60
CA GLY A 116 -42.32 -27.41 -14.96
C GLY A 116 -42.57 -26.46 -13.79
N LYS A 117 -43.67 -26.66 -13.04
CA LYS A 117 -43.97 -25.89 -11.82
C LYS A 117 -42.88 -26.03 -10.76
N THR A 118 -42.39 -27.24 -10.53
CA THR A 118 -41.33 -27.52 -9.54
C THR A 118 -40.05 -26.79 -9.90
N VAL A 119 -39.61 -26.87 -11.15
CA VAL A 119 -38.40 -26.19 -11.65
C VAL A 119 -38.54 -24.66 -11.53
N MET A 120 -39.65 -24.09 -12.00
CA MET A 120 -39.88 -22.64 -11.94
C MET A 120 -39.95 -22.11 -10.51
N THR A 121 -40.55 -22.88 -9.59
CA THR A 121 -40.62 -22.54 -8.17
C THR A 121 -39.23 -22.55 -7.54
N HIS A 122 -38.42 -23.59 -7.82
CA HIS A 122 -37.05 -23.66 -7.33
C HIS A 122 -36.20 -22.49 -7.83
N LEU A 123 -36.27 -22.15 -9.12
CA LEU A 123 -35.56 -21.00 -9.69
C LEU A 123 -35.96 -19.68 -9.01
N GLY A 124 -37.26 -19.48 -8.75
CA GLY A 124 -37.74 -18.30 -8.01
C GLY A 124 -37.19 -18.20 -6.58
N VAL A 125 -37.18 -19.33 -5.84
CA VAL A 125 -36.65 -19.39 -4.46
C VAL A 125 -35.15 -19.13 -4.42
N GLU A 126 -34.38 -19.72 -5.33
CA GLU A 126 -32.93 -19.50 -5.41
C GLU A 126 -32.60 -18.04 -5.77
N PHE A 127 -33.37 -17.43 -6.69
CA PHE A 127 -33.21 -16.02 -7.02
C PHE A 127 -33.46 -15.10 -5.81
N GLN A 128 -34.51 -15.38 -5.03
CA GLN A 128 -34.82 -14.63 -3.82
C GLN A 128 -33.75 -14.79 -2.73
N ARG A 129 -33.22 -16.01 -2.55
CA ARG A 129 -32.11 -16.27 -1.62
C ARG A 129 -30.87 -15.47 -1.97
N MET A 130 -30.54 -15.41 -3.26
CA MET A 130 -29.40 -14.64 -3.76
C MET A 130 -29.59 -13.13 -3.56
N LEU A 131 -30.80 -12.60 -3.77
CA LEU A 131 -31.11 -11.19 -3.49
C LEU A 131 -30.94 -10.82 -2.01
N GLN A 132 -31.27 -11.74 -1.10
CA GLN A 132 -31.05 -11.54 0.34
C GLN A 132 -29.56 -11.56 0.70
N ALA A 133 -28.75 -12.39 0.05
CA ALA A 133 -27.31 -12.44 0.28
C ALA A 133 -26.60 -11.13 -0.12
N ASP A 134 -27.03 -10.48 -1.21
CA ASP A 134 -26.50 -9.19 -1.66
C ASP A 134 -26.76 -8.06 -0.64
N GLN A 135 -27.93 -8.04 0.01
CA GLN A 135 -28.23 -7.03 1.02
C GLN A 135 -27.36 -7.13 2.29
N HIS A 136 -27.00 -8.35 2.71
CA HIS A 136 -26.13 -8.54 3.88
C HIS A 136 -24.69 -8.09 3.63
N GLN A 137 -24.23 -8.14 2.37
CA GLN A 137 -22.88 -7.72 2.01
C GLN A 137 -22.73 -6.19 1.96
N GLN A 138 -23.80 -5.44 1.71
CA GLN A 138 -23.78 -3.96 1.72
C GLN A 138 -23.80 -3.37 3.14
N GLN A 139 -24.32 -4.09 4.13
CA GLN A 139 -24.43 -3.58 5.51
C GLN A 139 -23.14 -3.81 6.33
N ALA A 140 -22.35 -4.84 6.02
CA ALA A 140 -21.07 -5.11 6.69
C ALA A 140 -19.98 -4.08 6.36
N THR A 141 -20.06 -3.40 5.22
CA THR A 141 -19.04 -2.42 4.77
C THR A 141 -19.21 -1.02 5.39
N GLN A 142 -20.29 -0.74 6.12
CA GLN A 142 -20.52 0.58 6.73
C GLN A 142 -20.01 0.71 8.17
N LEU A 143 -19.76 -0.39 8.90
CA LEU A 143 -19.42 -0.33 10.33
C LEU A 143 -17.91 -0.21 10.64
N GLU A 144 -17.02 -0.30 9.66
CA GLU A 144 -15.56 -0.18 9.89
C GLU A 144 -14.99 1.25 9.69
N SER A 145 -15.85 2.25 9.43
CA SER A 145 -15.42 3.64 9.22
C SER A 145 -15.56 4.56 10.44
N ALA A 146 -16.11 4.08 11.56
CA ALA A 146 -16.34 4.92 12.74
C ALA A 146 -16.08 4.18 14.06
N SER A 147 -14.80 4.04 14.45
CA SER A 147 -14.31 4.13 15.85
C SER A 147 -12.88 3.59 15.97
N ARG A 148 -11.88 4.47 15.86
CA ARG A 148 -10.62 4.24 16.58
C ARG A 148 -10.89 4.61 18.04
N PRO A 149 -10.68 3.71 19.03
CA PRO A 149 -10.73 4.13 20.41
C PRO A 149 -9.57 5.09 20.68
N LEU A 150 -9.90 6.35 20.93
CA LEU A 150 -9.00 7.29 21.60
C LEU A 150 -8.85 6.79 23.04
N SER A 151 -7.63 6.46 23.44
CA SER A 151 -7.30 6.09 24.82
C SER A 151 -7.79 7.16 25.80
N PRO A 152 -8.38 6.78 26.95
CA PRO A 152 -8.78 7.73 27.96
C PRO A 152 -7.64 8.05 28.93
N ALA A 153 -7.70 9.29 29.45
CA ALA A 153 -7.08 9.80 30.68
C ALA A 153 -5.58 10.17 30.58
N SER A 154 -5.11 11.29 31.15
CA SER A 154 -5.74 12.21 32.11
C SER A 154 -5.11 13.60 31.95
N SER A 155 -5.98 14.62 31.99
CA SER A 155 -5.65 16.02 32.18
C SER A 155 -6.08 16.41 33.59
N GLY A 156 -5.19 17.02 34.36
CA GLY A 156 -5.56 18.14 35.24
C GLY A 156 -5.28 18.00 36.74
N TYR A 157 -4.84 19.14 37.29
CA TYR A 157 -4.87 19.62 38.70
C TYR A 157 -3.73 19.13 39.62
N HIS A 158 -3.12 19.93 40.52
CA HIS A 158 -3.12 21.37 40.85
C HIS A 158 -2.07 21.57 41.99
N SER A 159 -1.58 22.81 42.14
CA SER A 159 -0.61 23.42 43.07
C SER A 159 -0.28 22.88 44.48
N ASP A 160 0.99 23.17 44.84
CA ASP A 160 1.59 23.70 46.10
C ASP A 160 1.48 22.96 47.44
N THR A 161 2.63 22.61 48.05
CA THR A 161 3.14 23.16 49.34
C THR A 161 4.48 22.52 49.81
N GLU A 162 5.47 23.40 50.05
CA GLU A 162 6.49 23.46 51.13
C GLU A 162 7.52 22.32 51.41
N GLU A 163 8.80 22.75 51.37
CA GLU A 163 9.88 22.51 52.35
C GLU A 163 10.94 21.38 52.14
N SER A 164 12.13 21.86 51.72
CA SER A 164 13.48 21.56 52.24
C SER A 164 14.47 20.59 51.56
N GLU A 165 15.66 21.17 51.37
CA GLU A 165 17.04 20.63 51.25
C GLU A 165 17.63 20.19 49.88
N ALA A 166 18.33 21.17 49.28
CA ALA A 166 19.73 21.13 48.80
C ALA A 166 20.20 19.99 47.87
N ALA A 167 20.49 20.33 46.59
CA ALA A 167 21.85 20.26 45.99
C ALA A 167 21.86 20.52 44.45
N VAL A 168 22.56 21.59 44.07
CA VAL A 168 23.31 21.92 42.84
C VAL A 168 23.25 20.99 41.59
N SER A 169 22.74 21.55 40.46
CA SER A 169 23.18 21.56 39.02
C SER A 169 23.98 20.39 38.36
N PRO A 170 24.01 20.21 37.00
CA PRO A 170 23.41 21.02 35.93
C PRO A 170 22.68 20.26 34.78
N LYS A 171 21.95 21.07 34.01
CA LYS A 171 21.21 20.89 32.75
C LYS A 171 21.87 19.99 31.67
N PRO A 172 21.15 19.06 31.01
CA PRO A 172 21.61 18.44 29.77
C PRO A 172 21.38 19.38 28.57
N ALA A 173 22.43 19.58 27.78
CA ALA A 173 22.39 20.33 26.52
C ALA A 173 21.38 19.70 25.56
N GLN A 174 20.43 20.50 25.09
CA GLN A 174 19.59 20.19 23.94
C GLN A 174 20.46 20.18 22.69
N SER A 175 21.03 19.03 22.31
CA SER A 175 21.40 18.80 20.92
C SER A 175 20.13 18.44 20.17
N SER A 176 19.42 19.45 19.65
CA SER A 176 18.50 19.23 18.54
C SER A 176 19.32 18.56 17.45
N SER A 177 19.09 17.26 17.24
CA SER A 177 19.68 16.50 16.15
C SER A 177 19.03 17.02 14.86
N MET A 178 19.55 18.14 14.38
CA MET A 178 19.14 18.75 13.13
C MET A 178 19.51 17.75 12.05
N TRP A 179 18.47 17.15 11.47
CA TRP A 179 18.59 16.31 10.30
C TRP A 179 19.42 17.07 9.24
N ARG A 180 20.59 16.53 8.89
CA ARG A 180 21.43 17.11 7.83
C ARG A 180 21.15 16.36 6.53
N PRO A 181 20.59 17.00 5.49
CA PRO A 181 20.53 16.41 4.17
C PRO A 181 21.95 16.23 3.64
N TRP A 182 22.14 15.16 2.87
CA TRP A 182 23.39 14.81 2.19
C TRP A 182 23.62 15.68 0.95
#